data_AF-W2SZY8-F1
#
_entry.id   AF-W2SZY8-F1
#
_cell.length_a   1.000
_cell.length_b   1.000
_cell.length_c   1.000
_cell.angle_alpha   90.00
_cell.angle_beta   90.00
_cell.angle_gamma   90.00
#
_symmetry.space_group_name_H-M   'P 1'
#
loop_
_entity.id
_entity.type
_entity.pdbx_description
1 polymer ?
#
loop_
_entity_poly.entity_id
_entity_poly.type
_entity_poly.pdbx_seq_one_letter_code
_entity_poly.pdbx_strand_id
1 'polypeptide(L)'
;MFSSLHFFTAYLAEVVSTRNLSGFITCFHAFAESKNLDALFMYEACIRKFLGQGIKFGKIKILPKGTGWARDNWLTNSIWNAERDFMIHNWKLPQLRTYNETPLP
;
A
#
# COMPACT_ATOMS: atom_id res chain seq x y z
N MET A 1 2.24 6.12 -17.07
CA MET A 1 1.30 6.53 -16.02
C MET A 1 0.88 5.29 -15.21
N PHE A 2 1.79 4.73 -14.41
CA PHE A 2 1.54 3.55 -13.58
C PHE A 2 2.43 3.66 -12.34
N SER A 3 2.15 4.57 -11.40
CA SER A 3 3.20 4.92 -10.43
C SER A 3 2.79 5.20 -8.99
N SER A 4 1.59 4.83 -8.53
CA SER A 4 1.27 5.12 -7.11
C SER A 4 0.36 4.14 -6.37
N LEU A 5 -0.49 3.37 -7.07
CA LEU A 5 -1.31 2.36 -6.38
C LEU A 5 -0.49 1.12 -6.01
N HIS A 6 0.58 0.83 -6.76
CA HIS A 6 1.27 -0.46 -6.73
C HIS A 6 2.55 -0.49 -5.88
N PHE A 7 3.13 0.67 -5.60
CA PHE A 7 4.28 0.80 -4.70
C PHE A 7 3.91 0.46 -3.25
N PHE A 8 2.66 0.71 -2.85
CA PHE A 8 2.22 0.47 -1.48
C PHE A 8 2.20 -1.03 -1.15
N THR A 9 1.70 -1.87 -2.05
CA THR A 9 1.67 -3.33 -1.87
C THR A 9 3.09 -3.93 -1.84
N ALA A 10 4.01 -3.37 -2.63
CA ALA A 10 5.42 -3.79 -2.68
C ALA A 10 6.17 -3.42 -1.40
N TYR A 11 6.00 -2.19 -0.95
CA TYR A 11 6.55 -1.72 0.31
C TYR A 11 5.98 -2.49 1.52
N LEU A 12 4.66 -2.73 1.56
CA LEU A 12 4.04 -3.49 2.64
C LEU A 12 4.60 -4.90 2.71
N ALA A 13 4.76 -5.55 1.57
CA ALA A 13 5.32 -6.89 1.51
C ALA A 13 6.80 -6.93 1.93
N GLU A 14 7.60 -5.91 1.60
CA GLU A 14 8.98 -5.76 2.09
C GLU A 14 9.03 -5.62 3.61
N VAL A 15 8.22 -4.71 4.18
CA VAL A 15 8.17 -4.44 5.64
C VAL A 15 7.65 -5.65 6.42
N VAL A 16 6.70 -6.40 5.84
CA VAL A 16 6.10 -7.58 6.47
C VAL A 16 7.01 -8.82 6.35
N SER A 17 7.83 -8.91 5.31
CA SER A 17 8.71 -10.06 5.01
C SER A 17 9.99 -10.11 5.84
N THR A 18 9.89 -9.92 7.15
CA THR A 18 11.05 -10.05 8.06
C THR A 18 11.52 -11.49 8.25
N ARG A 19 10.84 -12.50 7.68
CA ARG A 19 11.10 -13.92 7.98
C ARG A 19 11.29 -14.86 6.78
N ASN A 20 10.94 -14.47 5.54
CA ASN A 20 11.09 -15.37 4.39
C ASN A 20 11.17 -14.61 3.04
N LEU A 21 12.38 -14.20 2.65
CA LEU A 21 12.63 -13.34 1.47
C LEU A 21 12.45 -14.06 0.12
N SER A 22 12.59 -15.38 0.05
CA SER A 22 12.64 -16.12 -1.23
C SER A 22 11.32 -16.06 -2.02
N GLY A 23 10.19 -16.28 -1.35
CA GLY A 23 8.86 -16.18 -1.95
C GLY A 23 8.50 -14.74 -2.33
N PHE A 24 8.98 -13.77 -1.57
CA PHE A 24 8.77 -12.34 -1.81
C PHE A 24 9.54 -11.86 -3.06
N ILE A 25 10.79 -12.28 -3.24
CA ILE A 25 11.63 -11.92 -4.40
C ILE A 25 10.95 -12.27 -5.72
N THR A 26 10.33 -13.46 -5.81
CA THR A 26 9.63 -13.90 -7.02
C THR A 26 8.45 -12.98 -7.37
N CYS A 27 7.65 -12.59 -6.37
CA CYS A 27 6.57 -11.63 -6.59
C CYS A 27 7.12 -10.24 -6.98
N PHE A 28 8.24 -9.83 -6.40
CA PHE A 28 8.86 -8.55 -6.70
C PHE A 28 9.39 -8.47 -8.14
N HIS A 29 9.91 -9.57 -8.70
CA HIS A 29 10.27 -9.62 -10.13
C HIS A 29 9.06 -9.39 -11.03
N ALA A 30 7.92 -10.02 -10.74
CA ALA A 30 6.69 -9.81 -11.50
C ALA A 30 6.21 -8.34 -11.44
N PHE A 31 6.37 -7.69 -10.29
CA PHE A 31 6.10 -6.26 -10.14
C PHE A 31 7.04 -5.40 -10.99
N ALA A 32 8.35 -5.64 -10.94
CA ALA A 32 9.35 -4.86 -11.66
C ALA A 32 9.17 -4.93 -13.18
N GLU A 33 8.70 -6.06 -13.70
CA GLU A 33 8.45 -6.27 -15.13
C GLU A 33 7.04 -5.86 -15.59
N SER A 34 6.16 -5.47 -14.67
CA SER A 34 4.77 -5.13 -14.98
C SER A 34 4.67 -3.85 -15.82
N LYS A 35 4.11 -3.97 -17.03
CA LYS A 35 3.90 -2.85 -17.98
C LYS A 35 2.43 -2.49 -18.16
N ASN A 36 1.52 -3.28 -17.61
CA ASN A 36 0.08 -3.15 -17.78
C ASN A 36 -0.67 -3.58 -16.50
N LEU A 37 -1.99 -3.37 -16.49
CA LEU A 37 -2.85 -3.70 -15.36
C LEU A 37 -2.93 -5.21 -15.10
N ASP A 38 -2.85 -6.04 -16.14
CA ASP A 38 -2.95 -7.50 -16.00
C ASP A 38 -1.72 -8.08 -15.28
N ALA A 39 -0.51 -7.66 -15.68
CA ALA A 39 0.74 -8.06 -15.03
C ALA A 39 0.77 -7.63 -13.55
N LEU A 40 0.15 -6.50 -13.26
CA LEU A 40 -0.01 -6.02 -11.90
C LEU A 40 -0.99 -6.88 -11.08
N PHE A 41 -2.13 -7.28 -11.64
CA PHE A 41 -3.04 -8.19 -10.94
C PHE A 41 -2.35 -9.52 -10.61
N MET A 42 -1.47 -9.99 -11.49
CA MET A 42 -0.62 -11.16 -11.22
C MET A 42 0.31 -10.94 -10.02
N TYR A 43 0.94 -9.77 -9.93
CA TYR A 43 1.72 -9.39 -8.76
C TYR A 43 0.88 -9.34 -7.47
N GLU A 44 -0.30 -8.72 -7.49
CA GLU A 44 -1.19 -8.68 -6.32
C GLU A 44 -1.61 -10.09 -5.86
N ALA A 45 -1.93 -10.97 -6.80
CA ALA A 45 -2.27 -12.36 -6.50
C ALA A 45 -1.07 -13.11 -5.87
N CYS A 46 0.14 -12.87 -6.38
CA CYS A 46 1.38 -13.45 -5.84
C CYS A 46 1.60 -13.02 -4.38
N ILE A 47 1.50 -11.72 -4.09
CA ILE A 47 1.66 -11.21 -2.72
C ILE A 47 0.55 -11.70 -1.79
N ARG A 48 -0.70 -11.74 -2.24
CA ARG A 48 -1.81 -12.32 -1.43
C ARG A 48 -1.55 -13.78 -1.09
N LYS A 49 -1.05 -14.57 -2.03
CA LYS A 49 -0.67 -15.97 -1.79
C LYS A 49 0.49 -16.08 -0.80
N PHE A 50 1.49 -15.20 -0.91
CA PHE A 50 2.64 -15.15 -0.01
C PHE A 50 2.25 -14.77 1.43
N LEU A 51 1.42 -13.74 1.60
CA LEU A 51 0.91 -13.28 2.90
C LEU A 51 -0.08 -14.27 3.54
N GLY A 52 -0.68 -15.15 2.73
CA GLY A 52 -1.63 -16.16 3.17
C GLY A 52 -2.90 -15.55 3.77
N GLN A 53 -3.49 -16.24 4.75
CA GLN A 53 -4.69 -15.78 5.46
C GLN A 53 -4.38 -14.79 6.59
N GLY A 54 -3.13 -14.36 6.73
CA GLY A 54 -2.71 -13.40 7.76
C GLY A 54 -3.36 -12.04 7.52
N ILE A 55 -4.07 -11.55 8.53
CA ILE A 55 -4.68 -10.20 8.51
C ILE A 55 -3.93 -9.19 9.39
N LYS A 56 -2.98 -9.64 10.22
CA LYS A 56 -2.20 -8.78 11.13
C LYS A 56 -0.71 -9.11 11.00
N PHE A 57 0.10 -8.09 10.80
CA PHE A 57 1.55 -8.15 10.62
C PHE A 57 2.20 -7.05 11.48
N GLY A 58 2.45 -7.35 12.75
CA GLY A 58 2.95 -6.36 13.71
C GLY A 58 1.95 -5.20 13.87
N LYS A 59 2.38 -3.97 13.53
CA LYS A 59 1.55 -2.77 13.57
C LYS A 59 0.64 -2.61 12.33
N ILE A 60 0.76 -3.49 11.33
CA ILE A 60 0.01 -3.43 10.08
C ILE A 60 -1.17 -4.41 10.15
N LYS A 61 -2.35 -4.00 9.67
CA LYS A 61 -3.54 -4.86 9.53
C LYS A 61 -4.13 -4.71 8.14
N ILE A 62 -4.39 -5.83 7.47
CA ILE A 62 -5.16 -5.88 6.22
C ILE A 62 -6.63 -6.07 6.59
N LEU A 63 -7.51 -5.15 6.17
CA LEU A 63 -8.95 -5.31 6.39
C LEU A 63 -9.63 -6.02 5.22
N PRO A 64 -10.73 -6.75 5.47
CA PRO A 64 -11.60 -7.25 4.42
C PRO A 64 -12.06 -6.15 3.45
N LYS A 65 -12.38 -6.54 2.22
CA LYS A 65 -12.91 -5.62 1.21
C LYS A 65 -14.22 -5.01 1.71
N GLY A 66 -14.35 -3.68 1.63
CA GLY A 66 -15.54 -2.94 2.05
C GLY A 66 -15.66 -2.66 3.55
N THR A 67 -14.69 -3.10 4.37
CA THR A 67 -14.69 -2.83 5.82
C THR A 67 -13.69 -1.74 6.21
N GLY A 68 -13.18 -0.99 5.24
CA GLY A 68 -12.23 0.11 5.41
C GLY A 68 -12.49 1.22 4.39
N TRP A 69 -12.11 2.45 4.74
CA TRP A 69 -12.43 3.74 4.10
C TRP A 69 -11.21 4.58 3.66
N ALA A 70 -10.36 4.17 2.72
CA ALA A 70 -9.07 4.86 2.57
C ALA A 70 -9.24 6.36 2.24
N ARG A 71 -8.42 7.22 2.86
CA ARG A 71 -8.31 8.63 2.47
C ARG A 71 -7.06 8.81 1.65
N ASP A 72 -7.18 9.52 0.54
CA ASP A 72 -6.02 9.83 -0.27
C ASP A 72 -5.09 10.78 0.50
N ASN A 73 -3.80 10.45 0.55
CA ASN A 73 -2.81 11.20 1.31
C ASN A 73 -2.64 12.65 0.84
N TRP A 74 -3.00 12.96 -0.41
CA TRP A 74 -2.97 14.32 -0.95
C TRP A 74 -4.10 15.21 -0.43
N LEU A 75 -5.25 14.63 -0.06
CA LEU A 75 -6.36 15.39 0.55
C LEU A 75 -5.96 15.88 1.93
N THR A 76 -5.25 15.03 2.69
CA THR A 76 -4.85 15.30 4.07
C THR A 76 -3.38 15.68 4.22
N ASN A 77 -2.63 15.94 3.14
CA ASN A 77 -1.20 16.24 3.19
C ASN A 77 -0.35 15.25 4.01
N SER A 78 -0.75 13.98 4.01
CA SER A 78 -0.14 12.94 4.86
C SER A 78 -0.17 13.28 6.35
N ILE A 79 -1.11 14.12 6.79
CA ILE A 79 -1.47 14.36 8.19
C ILE A 79 -2.60 13.40 8.56
N TRP A 80 -2.48 12.82 9.76
CA TRP A 80 -3.29 11.70 10.22
C TRP A 80 -4.01 12.09 11.50
N ASN A 81 -5.33 11.92 11.52
CA ASN A 81 -6.12 11.88 12.74
C ASN A 81 -6.06 10.47 13.32
N ALA A 82 -5.49 10.35 14.53
CA ALA A 82 -5.29 9.06 15.20
C ALA A 82 -6.59 8.28 15.49
N GLU A 83 -7.75 8.94 15.48
CA GLU A 83 -9.06 8.36 15.80
C GLU A 83 -9.88 8.05 14.54
N ARG A 84 -9.59 8.71 13.40
CA ARG A 84 -10.42 8.67 12.18
C ARG A 84 -9.69 8.22 10.92
N ASP A 85 -8.37 8.37 10.83
CA ASP A 85 -7.60 7.86 9.69
C ASP A 85 -7.19 6.42 9.94
N PHE A 86 -7.42 5.54 8.98
CA PHE A 86 -7.15 4.11 9.16
C PHE A 86 -6.50 3.45 7.93
N MET A 87 -6.42 4.11 6.75
CA MET A 87 -5.68 3.60 5.57
C MET A 87 -5.17 4.68 4.61
N ILE A 88 -3.93 4.48 4.15
CA ILE A 88 -3.34 5.15 2.98
C ILE A 88 -3.82 4.44 1.72
N HIS A 89 -4.33 5.21 0.75
CA HIS A 89 -4.47 4.76 -0.63
C HIS A 89 -3.61 5.63 -1.53
N ASN A 90 -2.94 4.98 -2.50
CA ASN A 90 -2.35 5.64 -3.67
C ASN A 90 -1.37 6.79 -3.35
N TRP A 91 -0.29 6.47 -2.63
CA TRP A 91 0.75 7.43 -2.25
C TRP A 91 1.40 8.09 -3.48
N LYS A 92 0.90 9.27 -3.85
CA LYS A 92 1.33 10.05 -5.02
C LYS A 92 2.17 11.24 -4.56
N LEU A 93 3.49 11.06 -4.50
CA LEU A 93 4.43 12.14 -4.16
C LEU A 93 4.20 13.42 -4.99
N PRO A 94 3.90 13.36 -6.31
CA PRO A 94 3.67 14.58 -7.09
C PRO A 94 2.37 15.33 -6.77
N GLN A 95 1.48 14.76 -5.95
CA GLN A 95 0.16 15.35 -5.63
C GLN A 95 0.08 15.96 -4.23
N LEU A 96 1.18 15.94 -3.46
CA LEU A 96 1.22 16.57 -2.15
C LEU A 96 0.93 18.07 -2.29
N ARG A 97 -0.02 18.60 -1.49
CA ARG A 97 -0.31 20.04 -1.44
C ARG A 97 0.60 20.72 -0.42
N THR A 98 0.67 22.04 -0.44
CA THR A 98 1.33 22.83 0.62
C THR A 98 0.26 23.57 1.40
N TYR A 99 0.29 23.47 2.74
CA TYR A 99 -0.58 24.23 3.63
C TYR A 99 0.29 25.10 4.53
N ASN A 100 -0.25 26.26 4.91
CA ASN A 100 0.46 27.23 5.76
C ASN A 100 0.16 27.05 7.26
N GLU A 101 -0.79 26.17 7.62
CA GLU A 101 -1.28 26.01 8.99
C GLU A 101 -1.57 24.54 9.33
N THR A 102 -1.45 24.21 10.63
CA THR A 102 -1.85 22.94 11.26
C THR A 102 -2.69 23.23 12.52
N PRO A 103 -3.80 22.51 12.79
CA PRO A 103 -4.30 21.34 12.07
C PRO A 103 -4.99 21.70 10.73
N LEU A 104 -4.97 20.74 9.80
CA LEU A 104 -5.64 20.90 8.51
C LEU A 104 -7.16 21.02 8.69
N PRO A 105 -7.86 21.79 7.83
CA PRO A 105 -9.32 21.83 7.80
C PRO A 105 -9.97 20.47 7.46
#